data_AF-A0A6J2CT08-F1
#
_entry.id   AF-A0A6J2CT08-F1
#
_cell.length_a   1.000
_cell.length_b   1.000
_cell.length_c   1.000
_cell.angle_alpha   90.00
_cell.angle_beta   90.00
_cell.angle_gamma   90.00
#
_symmetry.space_group_name_H-M   'P 1'
#
loop_
_entity.id
_entity.type
_entity.pdbx_description
1 polymer ?
#
loop_
_entity_poly.entity_id
_entity_poly.type
_entity_poly.pdbx_seq_one_letter_code
_entity_poly.pdbx_strand_id
1 'polypeptide(L)'
;MRGVFTVLAKYLLKNRHVYSLKRMSNLNSRMLNWSVPEEIMSTKMTHYLGRSKASGQTQMVQRPCSLSSCDKIRQERDEAVKKLEEFQKISHMVIEEVNFMQNHLEIEKTCRESAEALATKLNKENKTLKRISMLYMAKLGPDVITEEINIDDEDVSTDPEGTPETCVSVQCQKQIKELRDQIVSVQEEKKILAIELENLKSKLAEVIEEVNKVKQEKDLLNSEVLEQRRVLEKCNRVSMLAVEEYEEMQVNLELEKDLRKKAESFAQEMFIEQNKLKRQSHLLLQSSAPDQQLLKALEENAKLIQQLEEERIQHQKKVKDLEEQLENAALHREIRSLKQQLGLLEEDKRELELKYQNSEEKARDLKHSIDELQKRVNQSENCVPPPPPPPPPLPPPPPNPIRSLMSMIRKRSHPSGSGAKKEKAAQPETTEEVTDLKRQAVEEMMDRIKKGVHLRPVNQTARPKAKPESSKGSESAVNELKGILSLPDSFKTE
;
A
#
# COMPACT_ATOMS: atom_id res chain seq x y z
N MET A 1 55.99 -25.24 13.61
CA MET A 1 54.72 -24.65 14.11
C MET A 1 54.31 -23.33 13.43
N ARG A 2 55.22 -22.42 13.04
CA ARG A 2 54.82 -21.11 12.45
C ARG A 2 54.18 -21.19 11.05
N GLY A 3 54.54 -22.17 10.21
CA GLY A 3 53.97 -22.31 8.86
C GLY A 3 52.53 -22.84 8.81
N VAL A 4 52.12 -23.67 9.76
CA VAL A 4 50.77 -24.25 9.82
C VAL A 4 49.73 -23.17 10.19
N PHE A 5 50.09 -22.24 11.06
CA PHE A 5 49.24 -21.11 11.44
C PHE A 5 49.00 -20.13 10.28
N THR A 6 49.98 -19.92 9.40
CA THR A 6 49.81 -19.03 8.24
C THR A 6 48.89 -19.63 7.19
N VAL A 7 48.94 -20.97 7.01
CA VAL A 7 48.04 -21.70 6.11
C VAL A 7 46.62 -21.73 6.68
N LEU A 8 46.46 -21.96 7.99
CA LEU A 8 45.14 -21.90 8.66
C LEU A 8 44.54 -20.49 8.59
N ALA A 9 45.33 -19.44 8.80
CA ALA A 9 44.87 -18.05 8.72
C ALA A 9 44.45 -17.66 7.30
N LYS A 10 45.17 -18.12 6.25
CA LYS A 10 44.77 -17.92 4.85
C LYS A 10 43.52 -18.72 4.50
N TYR A 11 43.38 -19.94 4.99
CA TYR A 11 42.19 -20.77 4.80
C TYR A 11 40.95 -20.18 5.51
N LEU A 12 41.13 -19.62 6.71
CA LEU A 12 40.07 -18.94 7.46
C LEU A 12 39.70 -17.58 6.84
N LEU A 13 40.65 -16.78 6.32
CA LEU A 13 40.32 -15.54 5.60
C LEU A 13 39.60 -15.81 4.27
N LYS A 14 40.03 -16.83 3.51
CA LYS A 14 39.42 -17.18 2.22
C LYS A 14 38.01 -17.74 2.39
N ASN A 15 37.77 -18.49 3.47
CA ASN A 15 36.42 -18.96 3.82
C ASN A 15 35.58 -17.91 4.55
N ARG A 16 36.15 -16.92 5.25
CA ARG A 16 35.41 -15.85 5.94
C ARG A 16 34.58 -14.99 4.99
N HIS A 17 35.05 -14.73 3.76
CA HIS A 17 34.23 -14.08 2.74
C HIS A 17 33.07 -14.96 2.27
N VAL A 18 33.30 -16.27 2.08
CA VAL A 18 32.24 -17.20 1.67
C VAL A 18 31.21 -17.40 2.77
N TYR A 19 31.63 -17.52 4.04
CA TYR A 19 30.73 -17.61 5.19
C TYR A 19 29.99 -16.29 5.46
N SER A 20 30.64 -15.13 5.26
CA SER A 20 30.00 -13.81 5.39
C SER A 20 28.97 -13.58 4.28
N LEU A 21 29.30 -13.84 3.01
CA LEU A 21 28.33 -13.75 1.92
C LEU A 21 27.21 -14.78 2.05
N LYS A 22 27.49 -16.02 2.49
CA LYS A 22 26.45 -17.02 2.74
C LYS A 22 25.54 -16.56 3.88
N ARG A 23 26.09 -16.00 4.98
CA ARG A 23 25.32 -15.47 6.12
C ARG A 23 24.51 -14.23 5.75
N MET A 24 25.06 -13.31 4.95
CA MET A 24 24.34 -12.16 4.41
C MET A 24 23.25 -12.61 3.43
N SER A 25 23.50 -13.58 2.55
CA SER A 25 22.46 -14.12 1.65
C SER A 25 21.36 -14.86 2.42
N ASN A 26 21.69 -15.52 3.53
CA ASN A 26 20.73 -16.21 4.39
C ASN A 26 19.93 -15.21 5.25
N LEU A 27 20.56 -14.12 5.69
CA LEU A 27 19.90 -13.00 6.38
C LEU A 27 19.00 -12.22 5.42
N ASN A 28 19.44 -11.97 4.18
CA ASN A 28 18.64 -11.28 3.16
C ASN A 28 17.48 -12.17 2.68
N SER A 29 17.70 -13.49 2.52
CA SER A 29 16.62 -14.46 2.24
C SER A 29 15.67 -14.63 3.43
N ARG A 30 16.17 -14.56 4.68
CA ARG A 30 15.32 -14.56 5.88
C ARG A 30 14.56 -13.25 6.05
N MET A 31 15.14 -12.09 5.70
CA MET A 31 14.47 -10.79 5.69
C MET A 31 13.39 -10.73 4.60
N LEU A 32 13.67 -11.22 3.39
CA LEU A 32 12.66 -11.36 2.33
C LEU A 32 11.52 -12.30 2.77
N ASN A 33 11.84 -13.41 3.45
CA ASN A 33 10.84 -14.28 4.07
C ASN A 33 10.17 -13.70 5.33
N TRP A 34 10.67 -12.59 5.91
CA TRP A 34 10.10 -11.87 7.06
C TRP A 34 9.33 -10.60 6.66
N SER A 35 9.51 -10.10 5.44
CA SER A 35 8.74 -9.00 4.86
C SER A 35 7.44 -9.48 4.21
N VAL A 36 7.43 -10.73 3.71
CA VAL A 36 6.23 -11.41 3.15
C VAL A 36 5.16 -11.81 4.20
N PRO A 37 5.46 -12.17 5.46
CA PRO A 37 4.47 -12.51 6.49
C PRO A 37 3.57 -11.36 6.91
N GLU A 38 4.04 -10.11 6.83
CA GLU A 38 3.26 -8.94 7.26
C GLU A 38 2.13 -8.63 6.26
N GLU A 39 2.43 -8.69 4.96
CA GLU A 39 1.41 -8.64 3.90
C GLU A 39 0.49 -9.86 3.92
N ILE A 40 1.01 -11.07 4.16
CA ILE A 40 0.17 -12.28 4.24
C ILE A 40 -0.70 -12.29 5.50
N MET A 41 -0.21 -11.79 6.64
CA MET A 41 -1.03 -11.65 7.87
C MET A 41 -2.04 -10.53 7.73
N SER A 42 -1.68 -9.39 7.14
CA SER A 42 -2.62 -8.30 6.87
C SER A 42 -3.70 -8.71 5.86
N THR A 43 -3.34 -9.44 4.80
CA THR A 43 -4.27 -9.99 3.81
C THR A 43 -5.15 -11.10 4.39
N LYS A 44 -4.61 -11.96 5.27
CA LYS A 44 -5.43 -12.96 5.98
C LYS A 44 -6.35 -12.31 7.00
N MET A 45 -5.88 -11.32 7.77
CA MET A 45 -6.68 -10.60 8.76
C MET A 45 -7.83 -9.83 8.10
N THR A 46 -7.56 -9.15 6.98
CA THR A 46 -8.60 -8.50 6.17
C THR A 46 -9.56 -9.50 5.52
N HIS A 47 -9.09 -10.67 5.08
CA HIS A 47 -9.97 -11.74 4.59
C HIS A 47 -10.82 -12.38 5.70
N TYR A 48 -10.29 -12.53 6.93
CA TYR A 48 -11.05 -13.00 8.09
C TYR A 48 -12.10 -11.96 8.55
N LEU A 49 -11.75 -10.68 8.57
CA LEU A 49 -12.66 -9.58 8.88
C LEU A 49 -13.71 -9.36 7.76
N GLY A 50 -13.33 -9.53 6.50
CA GLY A 50 -14.22 -9.45 5.34
C GLY A 50 -15.20 -10.62 5.26
N ARG A 51 -14.77 -11.84 5.63
CA ARG A 51 -15.64 -13.02 5.70
C ARG A 51 -16.65 -12.93 6.85
N SER A 52 -16.28 -12.28 7.95
CA SER A 52 -17.20 -11.98 9.08
C SER A 52 -18.26 -10.92 8.69
N LYS A 53 -17.90 -9.94 7.86
CA LYS A 53 -18.86 -8.96 7.30
C LYS A 53 -19.77 -9.56 6.21
N ALA A 54 -19.26 -10.49 5.39
CA ALA A 54 -20.03 -11.13 4.33
C ALA A 54 -20.98 -12.24 4.83
N SER A 55 -20.69 -12.92 5.95
CA SER A 55 -21.60 -13.92 6.52
C SER A 55 -22.72 -13.32 7.40
N GLY A 56 -22.72 -12.00 7.63
CA GLY A 56 -23.75 -11.29 8.40
C GLY A 56 -24.93 -10.79 7.57
N GLN A 57 -24.87 -10.86 6.23
CA GLN A 57 -25.90 -10.30 5.33
C GLN A 57 -26.77 -11.35 4.61
N THR A 58 -26.78 -12.61 5.06
CA THR A 58 -27.71 -13.62 4.54
C THR A 58 -28.55 -14.22 5.66
N GLN A 59 -29.83 -13.87 5.66
CA GLN A 59 -30.93 -14.38 6.50
C GLN A 59 -30.84 -14.11 8.01
N MET A 60 -31.31 -12.92 8.41
CA MET A 60 -31.97 -12.72 9.71
C MET A 60 -33.39 -13.30 9.65
N VAL A 61 -33.50 -14.64 9.66
CA VAL A 61 -34.72 -15.31 10.11
C VAL A 61 -34.62 -15.38 11.62
N GLN A 62 -35.48 -14.64 12.32
CA GLN A 62 -35.62 -14.69 13.78
C GLN A 62 -35.99 -16.12 14.21
N ARG A 63 -34.97 -16.94 14.52
CA ARG A 63 -35.11 -18.11 15.37
C ARG A 63 -35.03 -17.65 16.83
N PRO A 64 -35.94 -18.09 17.71
CA PRO A 64 -35.77 -17.88 19.14
C PRO A 64 -34.51 -18.64 19.56
N CYS A 65 -33.43 -17.91 19.78
CA CYS A 65 -32.20 -18.48 20.31
C CYS A 65 -32.50 -18.91 21.74
N SER A 66 -32.26 -20.17 22.07
CA SER A 66 -32.32 -20.59 23.47
C SER A 66 -31.29 -19.74 24.25
N LEU A 67 -31.71 -19.11 25.35
CA LEU A 67 -30.84 -18.23 26.18
C LEU A 67 -29.46 -18.86 26.44
N SER A 68 -29.43 -20.19 26.66
CA SER A 68 -28.21 -20.97 26.84
C SER A 68 -27.24 -20.96 25.64
N SER A 69 -27.74 -20.90 24.40
CA SER A 69 -26.89 -20.84 23.21
C SER A 69 -26.33 -19.44 22.97
N CYS A 70 -27.11 -18.39 23.25
CA CYS A 70 -26.61 -17.01 23.18
C CYS A 70 -25.54 -16.73 24.24
N ASP A 71 -25.72 -17.24 25.46
CA ASP A 71 -24.73 -17.06 26.54
C ASP A 71 -23.40 -17.76 26.23
N LYS A 72 -23.43 -18.96 25.61
CA LYS A 72 -22.22 -19.66 25.15
C LYS A 72 -21.47 -18.87 24.09
N ILE A 73 -22.17 -18.36 23.08
CA ILE A 73 -21.56 -17.54 22.01
C ILE A 73 -20.96 -16.26 22.60
N ARG A 74 -21.61 -15.66 23.60
CA ARG A 74 -21.11 -14.46 24.27
C ARG A 74 -19.84 -14.75 25.08
N GLN A 75 -19.81 -15.87 25.78
CA GLN A 75 -18.65 -16.33 26.53
C GLN A 75 -17.47 -16.67 25.59
N GLU A 76 -17.72 -17.38 24.50
CA GLU A 76 -16.69 -17.69 23.50
C GLU A 76 -16.10 -16.43 22.85
N ARG A 77 -16.94 -15.42 22.59
CA ARG A 77 -16.48 -14.11 22.12
C ARG A 77 -15.61 -13.42 23.18
N ASP A 78 -16.05 -13.38 24.43
CA ASP A 78 -15.31 -12.69 25.51
C ASP A 78 -13.97 -13.37 25.79
N GLU A 79 -13.90 -14.70 25.72
CA GLU A 79 -12.65 -15.47 25.79
C GLU A 79 -11.74 -15.23 24.59
N ALA A 80 -12.31 -15.09 23.38
CA ALA A 80 -11.53 -14.75 22.18
C ALA A 80 -10.95 -13.34 22.23
N VAL A 81 -11.72 -12.37 22.76
CA VAL A 81 -11.25 -10.99 22.98
C VAL A 81 -10.12 -10.97 24.00
N LYS A 82 -10.25 -11.69 25.12
CA LYS A 82 -9.19 -11.77 26.13
C LYS A 82 -7.90 -12.38 25.58
N LYS A 83 -7.99 -13.45 24.77
CA LYS A 83 -6.83 -14.04 24.09
C LYS A 83 -6.20 -13.06 23.09
N LEU A 84 -7.01 -12.26 22.40
CA LEU A 84 -6.51 -11.24 21.48
C LEU A 84 -5.73 -10.15 22.23
N GLU A 85 -6.22 -9.69 23.38
CA GLU A 85 -5.51 -8.72 24.23
C GLU A 85 -4.17 -9.28 24.73
N GLU A 86 -4.13 -10.56 25.12
CA GLU A 86 -2.89 -11.25 25.51
C GLU A 86 -1.89 -11.32 24.33
N PHE A 87 -2.36 -11.67 23.13
CA PHE A 87 -1.52 -11.68 21.93
C PHE A 87 -1.00 -10.29 21.56
N GLN A 88 -1.83 -9.25 21.68
CA GLN A 88 -1.41 -7.87 21.43
C GLN A 88 -0.32 -7.46 22.42
N LYS A 89 -0.46 -7.79 23.71
CA LYS A 89 0.55 -7.49 24.73
C LYS A 89 1.87 -8.20 24.44
N ILE A 90 1.83 -9.50 24.12
CA ILE A 90 3.04 -10.26 23.77
C ILE A 90 3.67 -9.71 22.49
N SER A 91 2.87 -9.38 21.48
CA SER A 91 3.36 -8.79 20.24
C SER A 91 4.07 -7.46 20.48
N HIS A 92 3.52 -6.60 21.35
CA HIS A 92 4.16 -5.33 21.69
C HIS A 92 5.52 -5.54 22.34
N MET A 93 5.61 -6.45 23.33
CA MET A 93 6.88 -6.79 23.97
C MET A 93 7.92 -7.35 22.99
N VAL A 94 7.49 -8.18 22.03
CA VAL A 94 8.40 -8.72 21.01
C VAL A 94 8.91 -7.62 20.08
N ILE A 95 8.05 -6.67 19.71
CA ILE A 95 8.45 -5.52 18.88
C ILE A 95 9.47 -4.66 19.64
N GLU A 96 9.22 -4.39 20.92
CA GLU A 96 10.16 -3.64 21.77
C GLU A 96 11.53 -4.34 21.87
N GLU A 97 11.55 -5.66 22.11
CA GLU A 97 12.80 -6.44 22.20
C GLU A 97 13.56 -6.45 20.86
N VAL A 98 12.85 -6.58 19.74
CA VAL A 98 13.46 -6.51 18.40
C VAL A 98 14.04 -5.12 18.14
N ASN A 99 13.33 -4.06 18.49
CA ASN A 99 13.83 -2.69 18.36
C ASN A 99 15.06 -2.45 19.23
N PHE A 100 15.05 -2.95 20.47
CA PHE A 100 16.22 -2.89 21.36
C PHE A 100 17.43 -3.62 20.77
N MET A 101 17.23 -4.84 20.26
CA MET A 101 18.29 -5.60 19.59
C MET A 101 18.82 -4.90 18.33
N GLN A 102 17.95 -4.30 17.53
CA GLN A 102 18.35 -3.55 16.32
C GLN A 102 19.20 -2.34 16.68
N ASN A 103 18.80 -1.57 17.70
CA ASN A 103 19.57 -0.43 18.19
C ASN A 103 20.95 -0.88 18.70
N HIS A 104 21.01 -1.94 19.52
CA HIS A 104 22.29 -2.48 19.99
C HIS A 104 23.19 -2.94 18.83
N LEU A 105 22.61 -3.56 17.79
CA LEU A 105 23.36 -3.97 16.61
C LEU A 105 23.92 -2.77 15.84
N GLU A 106 23.17 -1.68 15.74
CA GLU A 106 23.61 -0.44 15.10
C GLU A 106 24.75 0.23 15.87
N ILE A 107 24.65 0.29 17.20
CA ILE A 107 25.75 0.74 18.06
C ILE A 107 26.99 -0.15 17.86
N GLU A 108 26.82 -1.47 17.83
CA GLU A 108 27.96 -2.38 17.62
C GLU A 108 28.62 -2.17 16.25
N LYS A 109 27.83 -1.94 15.19
CA LYS A 109 28.33 -1.64 13.84
C LYS A 109 29.16 -0.36 13.84
N THR A 110 28.62 0.73 14.37
CA THR A 110 29.31 2.03 14.41
C THR A 110 30.59 1.97 15.26
N CYS A 111 30.57 1.27 16.39
CA CYS A 111 31.77 1.02 17.19
C CYS A 111 32.84 0.22 16.42
N ARG A 112 32.44 -0.83 15.69
CA ARG A 112 33.36 -1.63 14.86
C ARG A 112 33.99 -0.78 13.75
N GLU A 113 33.18 -0.02 13.04
CA GLU A 113 33.64 0.84 11.94
C GLU A 113 34.62 1.91 12.45
N SER A 114 34.32 2.54 13.59
CA SER A 114 35.22 3.49 14.25
C SER A 114 36.55 2.85 14.65
N ALA A 115 36.52 1.63 15.21
CA ALA A 115 37.73 0.90 15.58
C ALA A 115 38.57 0.49 14.36
N GLU A 116 37.95 0.06 13.26
CA GLU A 116 38.63 -0.25 12.00
C GLU A 116 39.27 0.99 11.37
N ALA A 117 38.56 2.13 11.37
CA ALA A 117 39.09 3.41 10.92
C ALA A 117 40.32 3.83 11.75
N LEU A 118 40.25 3.71 13.09
CA LEU A 118 41.37 4.01 13.97
C LEU A 118 42.57 3.08 13.72
N ALA A 119 42.34 1.78 13.56
CA ALA A 119 43.39 0.81 13.28
C ALA A 119 44.09 1.09 11.95
N THR A 120 43.33 1.44 10.89
CA THR A 120 43.93 1.80 9.59
C THR A 120 44.74 3.09 9.68
N LYS A 121 44.27 4.08 10.43
CA LYS A 121 45.00 5.33 10.69
C LYS A 121 46.32 5.06 11.40
N LEU A 122 46.31 4.32 12.52
CA LEU A 122 47.52 3.93 13.25
C LEU A 122 48.49 3.13 12.38
N ASN A 123 48.00 2.28 11.47
CA ASN A 123 48.86 1.52 10.57
C ASN A 123 49.51 2.41 9.49
N LYS A 124 48.79 3.41 8.99
CA LYS A 124 49.36 4.42 8.08
C LYS A 124 50.44 5.24 8.78
N GLU A 125 50.15 5.75 9.98
CA GLU A 125 51.11 6.50 10.81
C GLU A 125 52.36 5.66 11.12
N ASN A 126 52.20 4.40 11.55
CA ASN A 126 53.33 3.50 11.79
C ASN A 126 54.16 3.23 10.53
N LYS A 127 53.53 3.10 9.36
CA LYS A 127 54.27 2.95 8.09
C LYS A 127 55.06 4.22 7.77
N THR A 128 54.48 5.39 7.98
CA THR A 128 55.16 6.67 7.79
C THR A 128 56.34 6.80 8.74
N LEU A 129 56.13 6.54 10.04
CA LEU A 129 57.20 6.56 11.05
C LEU A 129 58.30 5.55 10.74
N LYS A 130 57.98 4.34 10.28
CA LYS A 130 58.99 3.37 9.84
C LYS A 130 59.81 3.86 8.66
N ARG A 131 59.19 4.51 7.66
CA ARG A 131 59.92 5.11 6.54
C ARG A 131 60.82 6.24 6.99
N ILE A 132 60.33 7.11 7.87
CA ILE A 132 61.09 8.21 8.45
C ILE A 132 62.28 7.66 9.24
N SER A 133 62.05 6.73 10.17
CA SER A 133 63.09 6.08 10.95
C SER A 133 64.13 5.40 10.05
N MET A 134 63.71 4.65 9.03
CA MET A 134 64.63 4.04 8.06
C MET A 134 65.44 5.08 7.28
N LEU A 135 64.85 6.21 6.90
CA LEU A 135 65.56 7.31 6.24
C LEU A 135 66.61 7.94 7.17
N TYR A 136 66.26 8.17 8.44
CA TYR A 136 67.21 8.65 9.44
C TYR A 136 68.35 7.65 9.65
N MET A 137 68.05 6.35 9.82
CA MET A 137 69.06 5.31 9.94
C MET A 137 69.96 5.23 8.70
N ALA A 138 69.44 5.42 7.49
CA ALA A 138 70.23 5.45 6.27
C ALA A 138 71.14 6.70 6.19
N LYS A 139 70.69 7.86 6.70
CA LYS A 139 71.48 9.09 6.77
C LYS A 139 72.60 9.03 7.81
N LEU A 140 72.45 8.20 8.84
CA LEU A 140 73.46 8.01 9.89
C LEU A 140 74.60 7.07 9.43
N GLY A 141 74.51 6.42 8.26
CA GLY A 141 75.57 5.53 7.75
C GLY A 141 75.78 4.26 8.60
N PRO A 142 76.60 3.29 8.14
CA PRO A 142 76.87 2.06 8.90
C PRO A 142 77.61 2.29 10.22
N ASP A 143 78.38 3.38 10.35
CA ASP A 143 79.27 3.61 11.49
C ASP A 143 78.61 4.21 12.73
N VAL A 144 77.44 4.86 12.62
CA VAL A 144 76.84 5.57 13.76
C VAL A 144 76.06 4.67 14.73
N ILE A 145 75.88 3.38 14.41
CA ILE A 145 75.27 2.42 15.37
C ILE A 145 76.35 1.83 16.31
N THR A 146 77.63 2.12 16.09
CA THR A 146 78.76 1.64 16.91
C THR A 146 79.54 2.72 17.65
N GLU A 147 79.15 3.99 17.57
CA GLU A 147 79.85 5.06 18.28
C GLU A 147 79.05 5.53 19.50
N GLU A 148 79.42 4.94 20.63
CA GLU A 148 79.38 5.65 21.91
C GLU A 148 80.07 7.01 21.74
N ILE A 149 79.43 8.03 22.28
CA ILE A 149 79.87 9.42 22.42
C ILE A 149 81.40 9.52 22.53
N ASN A 150 82.08 9.95 21.47
CA ASN A 150 83.42 10.51 21.59
C ASN A 150 83.55 11.73 20.67
N ILE A 151 83.71 12.89 21.30
CA ILE A 151 84.03 14.16 20.67
C ILE A 151 85.56 14.22 20.71
N ASP A 152 86.25 14.02 19.60
CA ASP A 152 87.46 14.78 19.28
C ASP A 152 87.96 14.55 17.85
N ASP A 153 88.83 15.48 17.44
CA ASP A 153 89.79 15.46 16.32
C ASP A 153 89.39 16.13 14.99
N GLU A 154 89.74 17.42 14.96
CA GLU A 154 90.50 18.12 13.92
C GLU A 154 91.22 17.22 12.88
N ASP A 155 91.16 17.55 11.58
CA ASP A 155 92.38 17.87 10.81
C ASP A 155 92.06 18.55 9.46
N VAL A 156 92.98 19.45 9.10
CA VAL A 156 93.10 20.27 7.90
C VAL A 156 93.62 19.45 6.71
N SER A 157 93.19 19.78 5.48
CA SER A 157 94.09 19.74 4.31
C SER A 157 93.54 20.49 3.09
N THR A 158 94.08 21.70 2.90
CA THR A 158 94.71 22.26 1.68
C THR A 158 94.06 22.03 0.28
N ASP A 159 93.36 23.07 -0.21
CA ASP A 159 93.47 23.87 -1.48
C ASP A 159 94.01 23.23 -2.81
N PRO A 160 93.74 23.75 -4.04
CA PRO A 160 93.26 25.11 -4.38
C PRO A 160 92.28 25.29 -5.59
N GLU A 161 91.85 26.55 -5.72
CA GLU A 161 91.55 27.30 -6.96
C GLU A 161 90.21 27.12 -7.72
N GLY A 162 89.42 28.20 -7.68
CA GLY A 162 88.24 28.41 -8.52
C GLY A 162 87.29 29.50 -8.00
N THR A 163 87.81 30.61 -7.46
CA THR A 163 86.99 31.76 -7.03
C THR A 163 86.72 32.70 -8.21
N PRO A 164 85.47 33.11 -8.46
CA PRO A 164 85.23 34.48 -8.89
C PRO A 164 85.38 35.38 -7.65
N GLU A 165 86.06 36.51 -7.82
CA GLU A 165 86.41 37.54 -6.83
C GLU A 165 85.57 37.52 -5.53
N THR A 166 86.21 37.02 -4.47
CA THR A 166 85.65 36.99 -3.12
C THR A 166 86.05 38.26 -2.36
N CYS A 167 85.04 39.01 -1.89
CA CYS A 167 85.25 40.19 -1.04
C CYS A 167 86.01 39.81 0.26
N VAL A 168 87.16 40.43 0.49
CA VAL A 168 88.15 40.07 1.53
C VAL A 168 87.80 40.61 2.94
N SER A 169 86.69 41.33 3.09
CA SER A 169 86.24 41.79 4.40
C SER A 169 85.50 40.67 5.15
N VAL A 170 86.04 40.22 6.29
CA VAL A 170 85.42 39.23 7.21
C VAL A 170 83.97 39.60 7.57
N GLN A 171 83.67 40.89 7.62
CA GLN A 171 82.33 41.40 7.90
C GLN A 171 81.35 41.19 6.72
N CYS A 172 81.83 41.29 5.48
CA CYS A 172 81.06 40.99 4.28
C CYS A 172 80.73 39.48 4.19
N GLN A 173 81.68 38.61 4.51
CA GLN A 173 81.46 37.15 4.51
C GLN A 173 80.46 36.71 5.59
N LYS A 174 80.51 37.29 6.80
CA LYS A 174 79.51 37.03 7.85
C LYS A 174 78.11 37.44 7.42
N GLN A 175 77.94 38.64 6.84
CA GLN A 175 76.65 39.09 6.31
C GLN A 175 76.14 38.19 5.17
N ILE A 176 77.02 37.74 4.27
CA ILE A 176 76.64 36.81 3.19
C ILE A 176 76.14 35.48 3.78
N LYS A 177 76.80 34.94 4.82
CA LYS A 177 76.36 33.71 5.48
C LYS A 177 75.01 33.89 6.17
N GLU A 178 74.84 34.96 6.94
CA GLU A 178 73.59 35.24 7.64
C GLU A 178 72.41 35.43 6.67
N LEU A 179 72.61 36.14 5.55
CA LEU A 179 71.61 36.27 4.50
C LEU A 179 71.30 34.93 3.82
N ARG A 180 72.30 34.06 3.61
CA ARG A 180 72.09 32.70 3.08
C ARG A 180 71.25 31.85 4.04
N ASP A 181 71.55 31.89 5.33
CA ASP A 181 70.81 31.15 6.36
C ASP A 181 69.36 31.66 6.47
N GLN A 182 69.15 32.98 6.39
CA GLN A 182 67.82 33.58 6.30
C GLN A 182 67.05 33.14 5.05
N ILE A 183 67.70 33.10 3.87
CA ILE A 183 67.08 32.59 2.63
C ILE A 183 66.65 31.13 2.81
N VAL A 184 67.49 30.29 3.43
CA VAL A 184 67.16 28.87 3.68
C VAL A 184 65.99 28.75 4.67
N SER A 185 65.97 29.53 5.76
CA SER A 185 64.86 29.54 6.72
C SER A 185 63.54 29.92 6.05
N VAL A 186 63.53 31.03 5.29
CA VAL A 186 62.35 31.49 4.56
C VAL A 186 61.92 30.48 3.49
N GLN A 187 62.86 29.79 2.84
CA GLN A 187 62.54 28.73 1.89
C GLN A 187 61.89 27.52 2.55
N GLU A 188 62.30 27.17 3.77
CA GLU A 188 61.68 26.06 4.51
C GLU A 188 60.30 26.43 5.04
N GLU A 189 60.15 27.64 5.59
CA GLU A 189 58.84 28.20 5.98
C GLU A 189 57.88 28.24 4.78
N LYS A 190 58.35 28.66 3.60
CA LYS A 190 57.57 28.63 2.37
C LYS A 190 57.09 27.23 1.99
N LYS A 191 57.91 26.18 2.18
CA LYS A 191 57.50 24.79 1.92
C LYS A 191 56.42 24.33 2.90
N ILE A 192 56.58 24.65 4.18
CA ILE A 192 55.59 24.32 5.23
C ILE A 192 54.25 24.99 4.90
N LEU A 193 54.26 26.29 4.63
CA LEU A 193 53.05 27.04 4.26
C LEU A 193 52.41 26.52 2.97
N ALA A 194 53.20 26.10 1.98
CA ALA A 194 52.67 25.50 0.76
C ALA A 194 51.94 24.16 1.03
N ILE A 195 52.47 23.31 1.91
CA ILE A 195 51.82 22.06 2.33
C ILE A 195 50.54 22.36 3.10
N GLU A 196 50.55 23.33 4.01
CA GLU A 196 49.36 23.75 4.76
C GLU A 196 48.26 24.29 3.84
N LEU A 197 48.63 25.12 2.87
CA LEU A 197 47.71 25.65 1.87
C LEU A 197 47.06 24.54 1.05
N GLU A 198 47.83 23.54 0.62
CA GLU A 198 47.28 22.39 -0.12
C GLU A 198 46.36 21.53 0.75
N ASN A 199 46.72 21.30 2.02
CA ASN A 199 45.86 20.61 2.97
C ASN A 199 44.54 21.36 3.21
N LEU A 200 44.58 22.69 3.32
CA LEU A 200 43.38 23.51 3.47
C LEU A 200 42.51 23.49 2.21
N LYS A 201 43.11 23.48 1.02
CA LYS A 201 42.37 23.31 -0.24
C LYS A 201 41.65 21.96 -0.31
N SER A 202 42.33 20.87 0.06
CA SER A 202 41.72 19.53 0.12
C SER A 202 40.52 19.50 1.07
N LYS A 203 40.68 20.05 2.29
CA LYS A 203 39.59 20.14 3.27
C LYS A 203 38.42 20.98 2.77
N LEU A 204 38.70 22.09 2.08
CA LEU A 204 37.65 22.93 1.49
C LEU A 204 36.86 22.16 0.42
N ALA A 205 37.53 21.38 -0.42
CA ALA A 205 36.87 20.54 -1.42
C ALA A 205 35.97 19.46 -0.78
N GLU A 206 36.45 18.78 0.26
CA GLU A 206 35.68 17.78 1.01
C GLU A 206 34.41 18.41 1.65
N VAL A 207 34.54 19.58 2.27
CA VAL A 207 33.39 20.28 2.87
C VAL A 207 32.38 20.71 1.80
N ILE A 208 32.84 21.15 0.62
CA ILE A 208 31.94 21.51 -0.49
C ILE A 208 31.16 20.27 -0.97
N GLU A 209 31.82 19.13 -1.09
CA GLU A 209 31.17 17.87 -1.48
C GLU A 209 30.11 17.44 -0.46
N GLU A 210 30.43 17.48 0.83
CA GLU A 210 29.48 17.13 1.89
C GLU A 210 28.29 18.10 1.94
N VAL A 211 28.52 19.41 1.78
CA VAL A 211 27.42 20.40 1.70
C VAL A 211 26.51 20.12 0.50
N ASN A 212 27.07 19.74 -0.65
CA ASN A 212 26.28 19.41 -1.83
C ASN A 212 25.47 18.13 -1.63
N LYS A 213 26.05 17.13 -0.97
CA LYS A 213 25.35 15.88 -0.61
C LYS A 213 24.19 16.15 0.35
N VAL A 214 24.43 16.91 1.42
CA VAL A 214 23.37 17.30 2.38
C VAL A 214 22.26 18.11 1.70
N LYS A 215 22.59 18.99 0.73
CA LYS A 215 21.56 19.69 -0.06
C LYS A 215 20.70 18.74 -0.87
N GLN A 216 21.30 17.76 -1.55
CA GLN A 216 20.55 16.74 -2.29
C GLN A 216 19.66 15.90 -1.37
N GLU A 217 20.17 15.48 -0.22
CA GLU A 217 19.38 14.74 0.78
C GLU A 217 18.23 15.58 1.33
N LYS A 218 18.45 16.88 1.59
CA LYS A 218 17.40 17.81 2.00
C LYS A 218 16.30 17.93 0.95
N ASP A 219 16.65 18.03 -0.32
CA ASP A 219 15.68 18.16 -1.40
C ASP A 219 14.83 16.88 -1.54
N LEU A 220 15.45 15.71 -1.44
CA LEU A 220 14.75 14.43 -1.40
C LEU A 220 13.81 14.33 -0.19
N LEU A 221 14.29 14.70 1.01
CA LEU A 221 13.47 14.69 2.22
C LEU A 221 12.28 15.65 2.12
N ASN A 222 12.47 16.83 1.54
CA ASN A 222 11.39 17.77 1.29
C ASN A 222 10.34 17.19 0.34
N SER A 223 10.76 16.48 -0.72
CA SER A 223 9.82 15.82 -1.63
C SER A 223 9.01 14.72 -0.93
N GLU A 224 9.66 13.92 -0.09
CA GLU A 224 9.01 12.86 0.71
C GLU A 224 8.00 13.45 1.71
N VAL A 225 8.36 14.54 2.40
CA VAL A 225 7.45 15.25 3.32
C VAL A 225 6.23 15.80 2.58
N LEU A 226 6.38 16.30 1.35
CA LEU A 226 5.25 16.75 0.53
C LEU A 226 4.33 15.59 0.13
N GLU A 227 4.89 14.44 -0.23
CA GLU A 227 4.10 13.23 -0.52
C GLU A 227 3.36 12.73 0.72
N GLN A 228 4.02 12.70 1.88
CA GLN A 228 3.39 12.33 3.16
C GLN A 228 2.25 13.27 3.53
N ARG A 229 2.40 14.59 3.35
CA ARG A 229 1.30 15.55 3.54
C ARG A 229 0.12 15.27 2.62
N ARG A 230 0.37 14.98 1.34
CA ARG A 230 -0.68 14.64 0.38
C ARG A 230 -1.43 13.37 0.75
N VAL A 231 -0.73 12.36 1.26
CA VAL A 231 -1.36 11.13 1.76
C VAL A 231 -2.19 11.43 3.00
N LEU A 232 -1.67 12.21 3.94
CA LEU A 232 -2.39 12.63 5.15
C LEU A 232 -3.68 13.39 4.81
N GLU A 233 -3.64 14.33 3.87
CA GLU A 233 -4.82 15.05 3.38
C GLU A 233 -5.89 14.10 2.82
N LYS A 234 -5.48 13.09 2.04
CA LYS A 234 -6.40 12.06 1.51
C LYS A 234 -7.01 11.24 2.64
N CYS A 235 -6.21 10.82 3.62
CA CYS A 235 -6.69 10.09 4.79
C CYS A 235 -7.68 10.94 5.60
N ASN A 236 -7.36 12.20 5.87
CA ASN A 236 -8.24 13.12 6.59
C ASN A 236 -9.58 13.32 5.87
N ARG A 237 -9.55 13.46 4.54
CA ARG A 237 -10.77 13.54 3.72
C ARG A 237 -11.63 12.30 3.87
N VAL A 238 -11.04 11.10 3.80
CA VAL A 238 -11.78 9.84 3.98
C VAL A 238 -12.34 9.72 5.39
N SER A 239 -11.55 10.10 6.41
CA SER A 239 -12.01 10.10 7.81
C SER A 239 -13.19 11.06 8.02
N MET A 240 -13.20 12.22 7.37
CA MET A 240 -14.31 13.17 7.45
C MET A 240 -15.58 12.63 6.79
N LEU A 241 -15.47 12.02 5.60
CA LEU A 241 -16.60 11.35 4.95
C LEU A 241 -17.17 10.22 5.83
N ALA A 242 -16.31 9.45 6.49
CA ALA A 242 -16.77 8.40 7.41
C ALA A 242 -17.51 8.95 8.64
N VAL A 243 -17.08 10.11 9.16
CA VAL A 243 -17.81 10.82 10.23
C VAL A 243 -19.17 11.29 9.75
N GLU A 244 -19.25 11.89 8.56
CA GLU A 244 -20.50 12.36 7.96
C GLU A 244 -21.50 11.21 7.74
N GLU A 245 -21.05 10.09 7.16
CA GLU A 245 -21.88 8.89 6.95
C GLU A 245 -22.39 8.31 8.28
N TYR A 246 -21.55 8.32 9.32
CA TYR A 246 -21.95 7.87 10.65
C TYR A 246 -23.01 8.79 11.28
N GLU A 247 -22.83 10.11 11.17
CA GLU A 247 -23.80 11.10 11.66
C GLU A 247 -25.16 10.92 10.96
N GLU A 248 -25.17 10.73 9.64
CA GLU A 248 -26.39 10.45 8.86
C GLU A 248 -27.07 9.14 9.32
N MET A 249 -26.30 8.07 9.47
CA MET A 249 -26.82 6.79 9.95
C MET A 249 -27.42 6.90 11.35
N GLN A 250 -26.81 7.71 12.23
CA GLN A 250 -27.32 7.94 13.58
C GLN A 250 -28.65 8.69 13.57
N VAL A 251 -28.82 9.69 12.70
CA VAL A 251 -30.10 10.38 12.49
C VAL A 251 -31.18 9.42 11.98
N ASN A 252 -30.84 8.58 11.00
CA ASN A 252 -31.76 7.59 10.44
C ASN A 252 -32.21 6.56 11.48
N LEU A 253 -31.28 6.08 12.31
CA LEU A 253 -31.58 5.15 13.39
C LEU A 253 -32.57 5.74 14.40
N GLU A 254 -32.44 7.01 14.76
CA GLU A 254 -33.36 7.64 15.71
C GLU A 254 -34.76 7.82 15.12
N LEU A 255 -34.83 8.21 13.84
CA LEU A 255 -36.09 8.25 13.10
C LEU A 255 -36.77 6.86 13.04
N GLU A 256 -36.01 5.79 12.74
CA GLU A 256 -36.54 4.43 12.70
C GLU A 256 -37.11 3.99 14.07
N LYS A 257 -36.39 4.28 15.16
CA LYS A 257 -36.89 3.99 16.51
C LYS A 257 -38.20 4.69 16.80
N ASP A 258 -38.34 5.96 16.41
CA ASP A 258 -39.56 6.72 16.65
C ASP A 258 -40.74 6.23 15.80
N LEU A 259 -40.48 5.87 14.54
CA LEU A 259 -41.48 5.22 13.69
C LEU A 259 -41.90 3.87 14.26
N ARG A 260 -40.96 3.08 14.78
CA ARG A 260 -41.25 1.80 15.43
C ARG A 260 -42.12 1.99 16.68
N LYS A 261 -41.79 2.93 17.56
CA LYS A 261 -42.62 3.26 18.74
C LYS A 261 -44.04 3.65 18.32
N LYS A 262 -44.18 4.49 17.28
CA LYS A 262 -45.50 4.89 16.75
C LYS A 262 -46.28 3.70 16.21
N ALA A 263 -45.63 2.81 15.46
CA ALA A 263 -46.25 1.60 14.94
C ALA A 263 -46.69 0.64 16.06
N GLU A 264 -45.88 0.47 17.10
CA GLU A 264 -46.20 -0.35 18.27
C GLU A 264 -47.41 0.21 19.03
N SER A 265 -47.45 1.52 19.29
CA SER A 265 -48.60 2.18 19.91
C SER A 265 -49.88 2.03 19.07
N PHE A 266 -49.78 2.24 17.76
CA PHE A 266 -50.91 2.09 16.84
C PHE A 266 -51.45 0.64 16.82
N ALA A 267 -50.56 -0.35 16.78
CA ALA A 267 -50.96 -1.76 16.82
C ALA A 267 -51.65 -2.14 18.15
N GLN A 268 -51.17 -1.61 19.29
CA GLN A 268 -51.80 -1.81 20.59
C GLN A 268 -53.20 -1.20 20.63
N GLU A 269 -53.34 0.04 20.15
CA GLU A 269 -54.63 0.73 20.09
C GLU A 269 -55.63 -0.01 19.20
N MET A 270 -55.22 -0.41 18.00
CA MET A 270 -56.06 -1.23 17.11
C MET A 270 -56.46 -2.56 17.74
N PHE A 271 -55.55 -3.25 18.44
CA PHE A 271 -55.86 -4.51 19.10
C PHE A 271 -56.90 -4.34 20.22
N ILE A 272 -56.79 -3.25 20.99
CA ILE A 272 -57.76 -2.90 22.02
C ILE A 272 -59.12 -2.60 21.38
N GLU A 273 -59.17 -1.77 20.34
CA GLU A 273 -60.41 -1.43 19.63
C GLU A 273 -61.05 -2.66 18.98
N GLN A 274 -60.26 -3.53 18.33
CA GLN A 274 -60.76 -4.77 17.76
C GLN A 274 -61.39 -5.68 18.83
N ASN A 275 -60.77 -5.79 20.01
CA ASN A 275 -61.34 -6.57 21.11
C ASN A 275 -62.61 -5.93 21.68
N LYS A 276 -62.68 -4.60 21.77
CA LYS A 276 -63.91 -3.89 22.15
C LYS A 276 -65.03 -4.17 21.15
N LEU A 277 -64.76 -4.04 19.85
CA LEU A 277 -65.73 -4.27 18.78
C LEU A 277 -66.21 -5.73 18.73
N LYS A 278 -65.28 -6.69 18.89
CA LYS A 278 -65.61 -8.13 18.99
C LYS A 278 -66.55 -8.42 20.16
N ARG A 279 -66.32 -7.80 21.33
CA ARG A 279 -67.22 -7.95 22.50
C ARG A 279 -68.60 -7.36 22.24
N GLN A 280 -68.66 -6.16 21.66
CA GLN A 280 -69.93 -5.52 21.31
C GLN A 280 -70.72 -6.33 20.27
N SER A 281 -70.04 -6.81 19.23
CA SER A 281 -70.63 -7.68 18.20
C SER A 281 -71.17 -8.97 18.82
N HIS A 282 -70.38 -9.63 19.67
CA HIS A 282 -70.82 -10.86 20.35
C HIS A 282 -72.09 -10.63 21.18
N LEU A 283 -72.19 -9.49 21.89
CA LEU A 283 -73.37 -9.13 22.67
C LEU A 283 -74.62 -8.91 21.79
N LEU A 284 -74.47 -8.28 20.62
CA LEU A 284 -75.57 -8.07 19.67
C LEU A 284 -76.03 -9.38 19.01
N LEU A 285 -75.10 -10.27 18.69
CA LEU A 285 -75.43 -11.61 18.18
C LEU A 285 -76.14 -12.47 19.24
N GLN A 286 -75.88 -12.23 20.52
CA GLN A 286 -76.53 -12.96 21.61
C GLN A 286 -77.97 -12.49 21.88
N SER A 287 -78.33 -11.25 21.49
CA SER A 287 -79.64 -10.64 21.75
C SER A 287 -80.64 -10.75 20.59
N SER A 288 -80.22 -11.26 19.43
CA SER A 288 -81.07 -11.42 18.25
C SER A 288 -81.13 -12.89 17.84
N ALA A 289 -82.29 -13.53 17.99
CA ALA A 289 -82.58 -14.76 17.25
C ALA A 289 -82.75 -14.34 15.79
N PRO A 290 -81.83 -14.71 14.86
CA PRO A 290 -81.88 -14.12 13.54
C PRO A 290 -82.93 -14.85 12.70
N ASP A 291 -83.78 -14.08 12.03
CA ASP A 291 -84.61 -14.59 10.96
C ASP A 291 -83.69 -15.23 9.90
N GLN A 292 -83.95 -16.48 9.53
CA GLN A 292 -83.05 -17.32 8.69
C GLN A 292 -82.72 -16.64 7.35
N GLN A 293 -83.65 -15.82 6.86
CA GLN A 293 -83.52 -15.06 5.64
C GLN A 293 -82.53 -13.89 5.76
N LEU A 294 -82.45 -13.25 6.92
CA LEU A 294 -81.49 -12.17 7.19
C LEU A 294 -80.05 -12.71 7.30
N LEU A 295 -79.87 -13.86 7.96
CA LEU A 295 -78.57 -14.57 8.01
C LEU A 295 -78.06 -14.89 6.60
N LYS A 296 -78.94 -15.40 5.74
CA LYS A 296 -78.60 -15.75 4.37
C LYS A 296 -78.23 -14.52 3.53
N ALA A 297 -78.97 -13.42 3.67
CA ALA A 297 -78.65 -12.15 3.01
C ALA A 297 -77.33 -11.54 3.50
N LEU A 298 -76.99 -11.68 4.79
CA LEU A 298 -75.70 -11.25 5.33
C LEU A 298 -74.54 -12.11 4.84
N GLU A 299 -74.73 -13.43 4.69
CA GLU A 299 -73.73 -14.32 4.13
C GLU A 299 -73.49 -14.04 2.63
N GLU A 300 -74.55 -13.75 1.88
CA GLU A 300 -74.45 -13.32 0.48
C GLU A 300 -73.75 -11.96 0.36
N ASN A 301 -74.06 -10.99 1.24
CA ASN A 301 -73.34 -9.72 1.29
C ASN A 301 -71.86 -9.91 1.63
N ALA A 302 -71.51 -10.78 2.58
CA ALA A 302 -70.13 -11.07 2.92
C ALA A 302 -69.36 -11.67 1.73
N LYS A 303 -69.99 -12.58 0.98
CA LYS A 303 -69.42 -13.15 -0.26
C LYS A 303 -69.22 -12.09 -1.34
N LEU A 304 -70.20 -11.22 -1.55
CA LEU A 304 -70.09 -10.13 -2.51
C LEU A 304 -69.01 -9.12 -2.13
N ILE A 305 -68.89 -8.77 -0.84
CA ILE A 305 -67.82 -7.89 -0.34
C ILE A 305 -66.44 -8.54 -0.56
N GLN A 306 -66.31 -9.85 -0.27
CA GLN A 306 -65.06 -10.57 -0.51
C GLN A 306 -64.68 -10.57 -1.99
N GLN A 307 -65.64 -10.88 -2.88
CA GLN A 307 -65.41 -10.87 -4.32
C GLN A 307 -65.04 -9.46 -4.82
N LEU A 308 -65.72 -8.42 -4.33
CA LEU A 308 -65.42 -7.05 -4.71
C LEU A 308 -64.03 -6.61 -4.23
N GLU A 309 -63.61 -7.02 -3.04
CA GLU A 309 -62.26 -6.75 -2.53
C GLU A 309 -61.19 -7.52 -3.31
N GLU A 310 -61.45 -8.79 -3.65
CA GLU A 310 -60.56 -9.59 -4.51
C GLU A 310 -60.42 -8.95 -5.90
N GLU A 311 -61.51 -8.54 -6.52
CA GLU A 311 -61.50 -7.80 -7.79
C GLU A 311 -60.75 -6.47 -7.66
N ARG A 312 -60.96 -5.71 -6.57
CA ARG A 312 -60.24 -4.45 -6.34
C ARG A 312 -58.74 -4.68 -6.23
N ILE A 313 -58.31 -5.70 -5.49
CA ILE A 313 -56.90 -6.05 -5.32
C ILE A 313 -56.29 -6.50 -6.65
N GLN A 314 -57.00 -7.32 -7.43
CA GLN A 314 -56.55 -7.77 -8.74
C GLN A 314 -56.40 -6.58 -9.72
N HIS A 315 -57.37 -5.68 -9.76
CA HIS A 315 -57.30 -4.47 -10.58
C HIS A 315 -56.15 -3.57 -10.13
N GLN A 316 -55.99 -3.33 -8.83
CA GLN A 316 -54.90 -2.52 -8.28
C GLN A 316 -53.54 -3.10 -8.68
N LYS A 317 -53.37 -4.43 -8.59
CA LYS A 317 -52.14 -5.10 -9.00
C LYS A 317 -51.89 -4.93 -10.49
N LYS A 318 -52.92 -5.12 -11.32
CA LYS A 318 -52.79 -4.99 -12.77
C LYS A 318 -52.46 -3.58 -13.22
N VAL A 319 -53.01 -2.56 -12.55
CA VAL A 319 -52.65 -1.16 -12.79
C VAL A 319 -51.17 -0.93 -12.48
N LYS A 320 -50.69 -1.39 -11.31
CA LYS A 320 -49.27 -1.27 -10.95
C LYS A 320 -48.34 -1.96 -11.95
N ASP A 321 -48.68 -3.18 -12.36
CA ASP A 321 -47.87 -3.94 -13.33
C ASP A 321 -47.80 -3.21 -14.69
N LEU A 322 -48.88 -2.56 -15.12
CA LEU A 322 -48.92 -1.77 -16.36
C LEU A 322 -48.17 -0.44 -16.24
N GLU A 323 -48.26 0.23 -15.09
CA GLU A 323 -47.48 1.45 -14.79
C GLU A 323 -45.98 1.15 -14.83
N GLU A 324 -45.55 0.07 -14.18
CA GLU A 324 -44.15 -0.36 -14.18
C GLU A 324 -43.66 -0.72 -15.59
N GLN A 325 -44.49 -1.40 -16.40
CA GLN A 325 -44.14 -1.68 -17.79
C GLN A 325 -43.97 -0.41 -18.62
N LEU A 326 -44.81 0.61 -18.39
CA LEU A 326 -44.75 1.88 -19.11
C LEU A 326 -43.49 2.67 -18.75
N GLU A 327 -43.16 2.74 -17.46
CA GLU A 327 -41.94 3.39 -16.95
C GLU A 327 -40.68 2.68 -17.48
N ASN A 328 -40.65 1.35 -17.37
CA ASN A 328 -39.57 0.55 -17.92
C ASN A 328 -39.44 0.76 -19.44
N ALA A 329 -40.53 0.84 -20.20
CA ALA A 329 -40.46 1.08 -21.64
C ALA A 329 -39.84 2.45 -21.99
N ALA A 330 -40.06 3.48 -21.16
CA ALA A 330 -39.43 4.79 -21.31
C ALA A 330 -37.92 4.72 -21.03
N LEU A 331 -37.51 4.10 -19.92
CA LEU A 331 -36.10 3.91 -19.56
C LEU A 331 -35.35 3.09 -20.62
N HIS A 332 -35.95 2.01 -21.13
CA HIS A 332 -35.35 1.21 -22.20
C HIS A 332 -35.17 2.00 -23.50
N ARG A 333 -36.07 2.95 -23.81
CA ARG A 333 -35.91 3.85 -24.97
C ARG A 333 -34.73 4.81 -24.75
N GLU A 334 -34.60 5.38 -23.56
CA GLU A 334 -33.50 6.28 -23.21
C GLU A 334 -32.14 5.57 -23.22
N ILE A 335 -32.05 4.38 -22.62
CA ILE A 335 -30.85 3.54 -22.65
C ILE A 335 -30.42 3.24 -24.09
N ARG A 336 -31.37 2.93 -24.98
CA ARG A 336 -31.05 2.70 -26.41
C ARG A 336 -30.53 3.96 -27.09
N SER A 337 -31.13 5.13 -26.81
CA SER A 337 -30.67 6.42 -27.35
C SER A 337 -29.25 6.76 -26.87
N LEU A 338 -28.99 6.63 -25.56
CA LEU A 338 -27.66 6.88 -24.99
C LEU A 338 -26.61 5.92 -25.54
N LYS A 339 -26.94 4.63 -25.71
CA LYS A 339 -26.04 3.67 -26.36
C LYS A 339 -25.70 4.04 -27.80
N GLN A 340 -26.67 4.55 -28.56
CA GLN A 340 -26.43 5.02 -29.92
C GLN A 340 -25.55 6.27 -29.94
N GLN A 341 -25.79 7.23 -29.04
CA GLN A 341 -24.95 8.43 -28.91
C GLN A 341 -23.51 8.09 -28.49
N LEU A 342 -23.34 7.15 -27.56
CA LEU A 342 -22.02 6.66 -27.16
C LEU A 342 -21.27 6.06 -28.36
N GLY A 343 -21.94 5.23 -29.16
CA GLY A 343 -21.33 4.63 -30.36
C GLY A 343 -20.85 5.67 -31.37
N LEU A 344 -21.62 6.74 -31.59
CA LEU A 344 -21.22 7.86 -32.45
C LEU A 344 -20.01 8.61 -31.88
N LEU A 345 -20.00 8.89 -30.57
CA LEU A 345 -18.85 9.55 -29.91
C LEU A 345 -17.59 8.68 -29.94
N GLU A 346 -17.73 7.36 -29.83
CA GLU A 346 -16.61 6.42 -29.97
C GLU A 346 -16.06 6.39 -31.41
N GLU A 347 -16.91 6.55 -32.42
CA GLU A 347 -16.50 6.71 -33.81
C GLU A 347 -15.76 8.03 -34.04
N ASP A 348 -16.30 9.14 -33.55
CA ASP A 348 -15.68 10.46 -33.64
C ASP A 348 -14.31 10.48 -32.93
N LYS A 349 -14.22 9.88 -31.74
CA LYS A 349 -12.95 9.72 -31.01
C LYS A 349 -11.93 8.95 -31.84
N ARG A 350 -12.31 7.81 -32.43
CA ARG A 350 -11.43 7.01 -33.30
C ARG A 350 -10.95 7.81 -34.51
N GLU A 351 -11.82 8.62 -35.11
CA GLU A 351 -11.46 9.47 -36.25
C GLU A 351 -10.46 10.56 -35.84
N LEU A 352 -10.66 11.21 -34.69
CA LEU A 352 -9.74 12.20 -34.14
C LEU A 352 -8.38 11.61 -33.77
N GLU A 353 -8.36 10.42 -33.14
CA GLU A 353 -7.13 9.69 -32.84
C GLU A 353 -6.34 9.36 -34.12
N LEU A 354 -7.02 8.92 -35.18
CA LEU A 354 -6.40 8.65 -36.48
C LEU A 354 -5.83 9.94 -37.11
N LYS A 355 -6.58 11.05 -37.06
CA LYS A 355 -6.10 12.36 -37.53
C LYS A 355 -4.86 12.81 -36.75
N TYR A 356 -4.86 12.62 -35.44
CA TYR A 356 -3.73 12.95 -34.58
C TYR A 356 -2.49 12.12 -34.93
N GLN A 357 -2.62 10.79 -35.05
CA GLN A 357 -1.52 9.90 -35.45
C GLN A 357 -0.93 10.29 -36.81
N ASN A 358 -1.79 10.58 -37.79
CA ASN A 358 -1.35 11.05 -39.11
C ASN A 358 -0.60 12.39 -39.02
N SER A 359 -1.03 13.31 -38.14
CA SER A 359 -0.34 14.58 -37.93
C SER A 359 1.01 14.41 -37.23
N GLU A 360 1.09 13.49 -36.27
CA GLU A 360 2.32 13.14 -35.55
C GLU A 360 3.33 12.46 -36.48
N GLU A 361 2.89 11.57 -37.37
CA GLU A 361 3.72 10.97 -38.41
C GLU A 361 4.29 12.04 -39.35
N LYS A 362 3.45 12.94 -39.87
CA LYS A 362 3.91 14.08 -40.68
C LYS A 362 4.91 14.96 -39.94
N ALA A 363 4.72 15.20 -38.65
CA ALA A 363 5.68 15.96 -37.84
C ALA A 363 7.01 15.23 -37.68
N ARG A 364 7.00 13.90 -37.49
CA ARG A 364 8.21 13.07 -37.47
C ARG A 364 8.95 13.10 -38.81
N ASP A 365 8.23 12.98 -39.93
CA ASP A 365 8.81 13.03 -41.27
C ASP A 365 9.46 14.39 -41.58
N LEU A 366 8.79 15.48 -41.19
CA LEU A 366 9.35 16.83 -41.32
C LEU A 366 10.58 17.01 -40.44
N LYS A 367 10.57 16.49 -39.20
CA LYS A 367 11.75 16.52 -38.32
C LYS A 367 12.93 15.78 -38.94
N HIS A 368 12.70 14.57 -39.47
CA HIS A 368 13.72 13.81 -40.19
C HIS A 368 14.26 14.58 -41.40
N SER A 369 13.38 15.22 -42.18
CA SER A 369 13.79 16.03 -43.33
C SER A 369 14.63 17.24 -42.92
N ILE A 370 14.29 17.90 -41.81
CA ILE A 370 15.09 19.00 -41.23
C ILE A 370 16.47 18.50 -40.79
N ASP A 371 16.53 17.37 -40.08
CA ASP A 371 17.79 16.77 -39.63
C ASP A 371 18.70 16.40 -40.82
N GLU A 372 18.13 15.85 -41.89
CA GLU A 372 18.87 15.57 -43.14
C GLU A 372 19.39 16.85 -43.81
N LEU A 373 18.56 17.88 -43.93
CA LEU A 373 18.97 19.17 -44.51
C LEU A 373 20.07 19.82 -43.68
N GLN A 374 19.96 19.79 -42.35
CA GLN A 374 20.98 20.31 -41.44
C GLN A 374 22.29 19.54 -41.56
N LYS A 375 22.23 18.21 -41.72
CA LYS A 375 23.41 17.38 -42.00
C LYS A 375 24.08 17.74 -43.33
N ARG A 376 23.30 18.01 -44.39
CA ARG A 376 23.84 18.44 -45.69
C ARG A 376 24.48 19.83 -45.62
N VAL A 377 23.88 20.76 -44.89
CA VAL A 377 24.46 22.10 -44.64
C VAL A 377 25.80 21.98 -43.91
N ASN A 378 25.86 21.21 -42.82
CA ASN A 378 27.09 20.99 -42.05
C ASN A 378 28.18 20.24 -42.85
N GLN A 379 27.80 19.37 -43.78
CA GLN A 379 28.72 18.69 -44.71
C GLN A 379 29.23 19.64 -45.80
N SER A 380 28.40 20.57 -46.27
CA SER A 380 28.81 21.58 -47.27
C SER A 380 29.79 22.63 -46.71
N GLU A 381 29.81 22.84 -45.39
CA GLU A 381 30.77 23.73 -44.72
C GLU A 381 32.17 23.10 -44.51
N ASN A 382 32.37 21.80 -44.76
CA ASN A 382 33.61 21.07 -44.41
C ASN A 382 34.29 20.23 -45.52
N CYS A 383 34.32 20.65 -46.80
CA CYS A 383 35.22 19.98 -47.77
C CYS A 383 35.80 20.83 -48.93
N VAL A 384 37.11 20.68 -49.10
CA VAL A 384 38.02 21.02 -50.22
C VAL A 384 37.70 20.13 -51.45
N PRO A 385 37.91 20.55 -52.72
CA PRO A 385 37.38 19.83 -53.88
C PRO A 385 38.12 18.51 -54.21
N PRO A 386 37.43 17.45 -54.67
CA PRO A 386 38.06 16.22 -55.15
C PRO A 386 38.24 16.16 -56.69
N PRO A 387 39.16 15.29 -57.19
CA PRO A 387 39.51 15.09 -58.61
C PRO A 387 38.52 14.16 -59.38
N PRO A 388 38.67 13.95 -60.71
CA PRO A 388 37.60 13.61 -61.66
C PRO A 388 37.26 12.10 -61.79
N PRO A 389 36.11 11.75 -62.43
CA PRO A 389 35.53 10.39 -62.44
C PRO A 389 36.00 9.48 -63.61
N PRO A 390 36.01 8.15 -63.43
CA PRO A 390 36.13 7.15 -64.50
C PRO A 390 34.76 6.60 -65.00
N PRO A 391 34.73 5.87 -66.15
CA PRO A 391 33.62 5.82 -67.13
C PRO A 391 32.62 4.64 -66.95
N PRO A 392 31.50 4.61 -67.71
CA PRO A 392 30.36 3.70 -67.51
C PRO A 392 30.43 2.40 -68.34
N PRO A 393 29.74 1.33 -67.92
CA PRO A 393 29.24 0.34 -68.88
C PRO A 393 27.76 -0.09 -68.67
N LEU A 394 26.97 0.24 -69.71
CA LEU A 394 25.98 -0.50 -70.52
C LEU A 394 24.80 -1.36 -69.94
N PRO A 395 23.65 -1.47 -70.67
CA PRO A 395 22.34 -2.05 -70.26
C PRO A 395 21.97 -3.38 -71.01
N PRO A 396 20.68 -3.81 -71.10
CA PRO A 396 19.80 -4.69 -70.27
C PRO A 396 19.46 -6.07 -70.93
N PRO A 397 18.59 -6.96 -70.35
CA PRO A 397 17.19 -7.18 -70.83
C PRO A 397 16.17 -7.69 -69.74
N PRO A 398 14.84 -7.92 -70.04
CA PRO A 398 13.71 -7.56 -69.14
C PRO A 398 12.82 -8.76 -68.63
N PRO A 399 11.51 -8.64 -68.27
CA PRO A 399 10.94 -9.05 -66.96
C PRO A 399 9.91 -10.21 -67.00
N ASN A 400 9.52 -10.81 -65.84
CA ASN A 400 8.16 -11.39 -65.60
C ASN A 400 7.91 -11.95 -64.17
N PRO A 401 6.65 -12.26 -63.74
CA PRO A 401 6.09 -11.86 -62.44
C PRO A 401 5.51 -13.07 -61.65
N ILE A 402 4.60 -12.80 -60.68
CA ILE A 402 3.80 -13.70 -59.80
C ILE A 402 4.44 -13.80 -58.40
N ARG A 403 3.86 -13.34 -57.29
CA ARG A 403 2.58 -13.67 -56.62
C ARG A 403 2.46 -12.65 -55.47
N SER A 404 1.36 -11.98 -55.15
CA SER A 404 0.16 -12.56 -54.58
C SER A 404 -0.76 -11.39 -54.18
N LEU A 405 -1.91 -11.26 -54.85
CA LEU A 405 -2.99 -10.37 -54.46
C LEU A 405 -4.30 -11.14 -54.61
N MET A 406 -5.27 -10.76 -53.78
CA MET A 406 -6.69 -11.14 -53.80
C MET A 406 -6.98 -12.49 -53.11
N SER A 407 -7.98 -12.62 -52.24
CA SER A 407 -9.23 -11.86 -52.11
C SER A 407 -9.93 -12.14 -50.78
N MET A 408 -10.58 -11.10 -50.26
CA MET A 408 -11.64 -11.19 -49.25
C MET A 408 -12.98 -11.71 -49.87
N ILE A 409 -13.94 -12.03 -48.98
CA ILE A 409 -15.43 -11.96 -49.16
C ILE A 409 -16.17 -13.21 -49.70
N ARG A 410 -16.85 -13.95 -48.78
CA ARG A 410 -18.34 -14.15 -48.66
C ARG A 410 -18.64 -15.30 -47.67
N LYS A 411 -19.30 -15.08 -46.51
CA LYS A 411 -20.76 -15.00 -46.25
C LYS A 411 -21.54 -16.33 -46.40
N ARG A 412 -22.19 -16.77 -45.30
CA ARG A 412 -23.64 -17.15 -45.15
C ARG A 412 -24.00 -18.60 -44.66
N SER A 413 -24.89 -18.60 -43.65
CA SER A 413 -26.05 -19.48 -43.32
C SER A 413 -25.92 -20.96 -42.91
N HIS A 414 -26.49 -21.22 -41.71
CA HIS A 414 -27.25 -22.38 -41.14
C HIS A 414 -27.87 -23.42 -42.10
N PRO A 415 -28.54 -24.50 -41.59
CA PRO A 415 -28.25 -25.48 -40.53
C PRO A 415 -28.60 -26.93 -40.98
N SER A 416 -28.75 -27.86 -40.00
CA SER A 416 -29.33 -29.24 -40.09
C SER A 416 -28.32 -30.34 -40.43
N GLY A 417 -28.27 -31.49 -39.76
CA GLY A 417 -29.12 -32.09 -38.75
C GLY A 417 -28.87 -33.61 -38.75
N SER A 418 -29.31 -34.30 -37.68
CA SER A 418 -29.41 -35.77 -37.54
C SER A 418 -28.08 -36.54 -37.36
N GLY A 419 -27.95 -37.48 -36.41
CA GLY A 419 -28.95 -38.19 -35.61
C GLY A 419 -28.26 -38.89 -34.44
N ALA A 420 -28.99 -39.19 -33.35
CA ALA A 420 -29.79 -40.41 -33.15
C ALA A 420 -29.08 -41.23 -32.05
N LYS A 421 -29.72 -41.79 -31.02
CA LYS A 421 -31.13 -42.16 -30.75
C LYS A 421 -31.19 -42.45 -29.22
N LYS A 422 -32.26 -42.02 -28.52
CA LYS A 422 -33.45 -42.82 -28.11
C LYS A 422 -33.09 -44.03 -27.23
N GLU A 423 -33.83 -44.43 -26.20
CA GLU A 423 -35.24 -44.32 -25.77
C GLU A 423 -35.23 -44.87 -24.30
N LYS A 424 -36.17 -44.66 -23.37
CA LYS A 424 -37.63 -44.65 -23.47
C LYS A 424 -38.28 -44.17 -22.14
N ALA A 425 -39.55 -43.79 -22.23
CA ALA A 425 -40.51 -43.46 -21.17
C ALA A 425 -40.75 -44.66 -20.19
N ALA A 426 -41.42 -44.56 -19.02
CA ALA A 426 -42.56 -43.73 -18.63
C ALA A 426 -42.83 -43.75 -17.09
N GLN A 427 -43.66 -42.79 -16.67
CA GLN A 427 -44.64 -42.78 -15.55
C GLN A 427 -44.23 -42.34 -14.11
N PRO A 428 -45.16 -41.70 -13.37
CA PRO A 428 -44.94 -40.89 -12.18
C PRO A 428 -45.50 -41.54 -10.89
N GLU A 429 -44.75 -41.58 -9.80
CA GLU A 429 -45.32 -41.78 -8.46
C GLU A 429 -44.49 -41.03 -7.40
N THR A 430 -45.13 -40.80 -6.24
CA THR A 430 -44.60 -40.22 -4.99
C THR A 430 -44.57 -38.68 -4.88
N THR A 431 -45.74 -38.05 -4.96
CA THR A 431 -45.97 -36.71 -4.38
C THR A 431 -46.88 -36.70 -3.14
N GLU A 432 -47.50 -37.83 -2.78
CA GLU A 432 -48.43 -37.90 -1.64
C GLU A 432 -47.74 -38.18 -0.28
N GLU A 433 -46.64 -38.95 -0.24
CA GLU A 433 -45.99 -39.30 1.03
C GLU A 433 -45.30 -38.11 1.73
N VAL A 434 -44.86 -37.09 0.97
CA VAL A 434 -44.19 -35.90 1.53
C VAL A 434 -45.21 -34.92 2.14
N THR A 435 -46.47 -34.96 1.70
CA THR A 435 -47.53 -34.11 2.25
C THR A 435 -48.08 -34.66 3.56
N ASP A 436 -48.12 -35.98 3.73
CA ASP A 436 -48.60 -36.61 4.97
C ASP A 436 -47.61 -36.47 6.13
N LEU A 437 -46.30 -36.58 5.86
CA LEU A 437 -45.27 -36.32 6.88
C LEU A 437 -45.29 -34.88 7.41
N LYS A 438 -45.61 -33.91 6.53
CA LYS A 438 -45.76 -32.50 6.93
C LYS A 438 -47.04 -32.28 7.74
N ARG A 439 -48.15 -32.92 7.36
CA ARG A 439 -49.42 -32.83 8.11
C ARG A 439 -49.27 -33.47 9.50
N GLN A 440 -48.63 -34.63 9.60
CA GLN A 440 -48.38 -35.33 10.87
C GLN A 440 -47.48 -34.52 11.82
N ALA A 441 -46.43 -33.88 11.31
CA ALA A 441 -45.55 -33.02 12.11
C ALA A 441 -46.26 -31.76 12.65
N VAL A 442 -47.20 -31.21 11.88
CA VAL A 442 -48.02 -30.06 12.31
C VAL A 442 -49.05 -30.46 13.35
N GLU A 443 -49.69 -31.63 13.19
CA GLU A 443 -50.63 -32.19 14.17
C GLU A 443 -49.92 -32.44 15.52
N GLU A 444 -48.72 -33.04 15.51
CA GLU A 444 -47.94 -33.30 16.72
C GLU A 444 -47.49 -32.00 17.42
N MET A 445 -47.10 -30.98 16.65
CA MET A 445 -46.74 -29.67 17.18
C MET A 445 -47.93 -28.98 17.85
N MET A 446 -49.11 -29.01 17.21
CA MET A 446 -50.34 -28.44 17.76
C MET A 446 -50.78 -29.17 19.03
N ASP A 447 -50.61 -30.49 19.09
CA ASP A 447 -50.98 -31.31 20.25
C ASP A 447 -50.06 -31.05 21.45
N ARG A 448 -48.77 -30.77 21.22
CA ARG A 448 -47.80 -30.35 22.25
C ARG A 448 -48.07 -28.93 22.78
N ILE A 449 -48.56 -28.03 21.92
CA ILE A 449 -49.03 -26.70 22.33
C ILE A 449 -50.31 -26.83 23.17
N LYS A 450 -51.26 -27.68 22.75
CA LYS A 450 -52.53 -27.90 23.45
C LYS A 450 -52.37 -28.55 24.82
N LYS A 451 -51.42 -29.49 24.96
CA LYS A 451 -51.13 -30.18 26.23
C LYS A 451 -50.32 -29.33 27.21
N GLY A 452 -49.72 -28.22 26.74
CA GLY A 452 -48.90 -27.32 27.55
C GLY A 452 -47.60 -27.95 28.03
N VAL A 453 -46.60 -27.12 28.33
CA VAL A 453 -45.32 -27.57 28.93
C VAL A 453 -45.36 -27.28 30.42
N HIS A 454 -45.13 -28.30 31.25
CA HIS A 454 -45.00 -28.12 32.69
C HIS A 454 -43.73 -27.32 33.00
N LEU A 455 -43.88 -26.03 33.30
CA LEU A 455 -42.78 -25.18 33.76
C LEU A 455 -42.49 -25.48 35.24
N ARG A 456 -41.21 -25.64 35.60
CA ARG A 456 -40.80 -25.75 37.00
C ARG A 456 -41.08 -24.43 37.74
N PRO A 457 -41.51 -24.47 39.01
CA PRO A 457 -41.58 -23.27 39.84
C PRO A 457 -40.19 -22.67 40.03
N VAL A 458 -40.07 -21.37 39.79
CA VAL A 458 -38.83 -20.61 40.01
C VAL A 458 -38.77 -20.15 41.47
N ASN A 459 -37.71 -20.54 42.18
CA ASN A 459 -37.40 -20.02 43.51
C ASN A 459 -37.00 -18.55 43.42
N GLN A 460 -37.71 -17.70 44.16
CA GLN A 460 -37.38 -16.29 44.34
C GLN A 460 -36.13 -16.16 45.21
N THR A 461 -34.98 -15.88 44.62
CA THR A 461 -33.80 -15.42 45.37
C THR A 461 -33.26 -14.11 44.78
N ALA A 462 -33.39 -13.08 45.61
CA ALA A 462 -32.66 -11.81 45.69
C ALA A 462 -32.16 -11.15 44.38
N ARG A 463 -32.87 -10.10 43.99
CA ARG A 463 -32.46 -9.08 43.01
C ARG A 463 -31.44 -8.11 43.63
N PRO A 464 -30.23 -7.90 43.05
CA PRO A 464 -29.45 -6.71 43.34
C PRO A 464 -30.05 -5.51 42.58
N LYS A 465 -30.28 -4.40 43.29
CA LYS A 465 -30.71 -3.11 42.73
C LYS A 465 -29.65 -2.58 41.76
N ALA A 466 -29.97 -2.48 40.48
CA ALA A 466 -29.26 -1.60 39.55
C ALA A 466 -29.67 -0.15 39.85
N LYS A 467 -28.67 0.69 40.16
CA LYS A 467 -28.82 2.15 40.17
C LYS A 467 -29.05 2.64 38.74
N PRO A 468 -29.82 3.73 38.54
CA PRO A 468 -29.88 4.40 37.25
C PRO A 468 -28.58 5.19 37.06
N GLU A 469 -27.73 4.73 36.14
CA GLU A 469 -26.60 5.54 35.67
C GLU A 469 -27.15 6.69 34.83
N SER A 470 -26.83 7.89 35.29
CA SER A 470 -27.16 9.17 34.69
C SER A 470 -26.51 9.32 33.32
N SER A 471 -27.31 9.77 32.36
CA SER A 471 -26.87 10.44 31.14
C SER A 471 -25.99 11.66 31.47
N LYS A 472 -24.66 11.50 31.38
CA LYS A 472 -23.72 12.61 31.21
C LYS A 472 -22.70 12.20 30.15
N GLY A 473 -22.66 12.99 29.09
CA GLY A 473 -21.94 12.69 27.86
C GLY A 473 -20.45 12.48 28.09
N SER A 474 -19.96 11.31 27.70
CA SER A 474 -18.69 11.26 26.98
C SER A 474 -18.91 12.03 25.68
N GLU A 475 -17.97 12.91 25.31
CA GLU A 475 -17.90 13.32 23.91
C GLU A 475 -17.93 12.03 23.07
N SER A 476 -18.86 11.94 22.12
CA SER A 476 -18.90 10.77 21.24
C SER A 476 -17.52 10.65 20.61
N ALA A 477 -16.94 9.44 20.53
CA ALA A 477 -15.65 9.25 19.85
C ALA A 477 -15.61 9.87 18.44
N VAL A 478 -16.80 10.04 17.83
CA VAL A 478 -17.03 10.74 16.56
C VAL A 478 -16.83 12.25 16.68
N ASN A 479 -17.24 12.88 17.78
CA ASN A 479 -17.00 14.30 18.06
C ASN A 479 -15.52 14.56 18.33
N GLU A 480 -14.84 13.66 19.04
CA GLU A 480 -13.39 13.73 19.23
C GLU A 480 -12.65 13.58 17.89
N LEU A 481 -13.03 12.59 17.08
CA LEU A 481 -12.49 12.39 15.74
C LEU A 481 -12.71 13.62 14.86
N LYS A 482 -13.91 14.22 14.89
CA LYS A 482 -14.23 15.46 14.19
C LYS A 482 -13.36 16.62 14.67
N GLY A 483 -13.10 16.72 15.98
CA GLY A 483 -12.19 17.70 16.56
C GLY A 483 -10.76 17.55 16.05
N ILE A 484 -10.26 16.32 15.97
CA ILE A 484 -8.92 16.00 15.44
C ILE A 484 -8.83 16.35 13.95
N LEU A 485 -9.88 16.06 13.17
CA LEU A 485 -9.93 16.33 11.73
C LEU A 485 -10.15 17.81 11.39
N SER A 486 -10.74 18.58 12.31
CA SER A 486 -11.04 20.01 12.13
C SER A 486 -9.91 20.94 12.55
N LEU A 487 -8.84 20.43 13.17
CA LEU A 487 -7.65 21.21 13.48
C LEU A 487 -7.02 21.66 12.16
N PRO A 488 -7.07 22.96 11.81
CA PRO A 488 -6.35 23.47 10.67
C PRO A 488 -4.86 23.28 10.96
N ASP A 489 -4.07 22.96 9.94
CA ASP A 489 -2.62 22.94 9.98
C ASP A 489 -2.06 24.21 10.64
N SER A 490 -1.87 24.17 11.96
CA SER A 490 -1.18 25.20 12.73
C SER A 490 0.34 25.11 12.57
N PHE A 491 0.81 24.21 11.69
CA PHE A 491 2.17 24.18 11.16
C PHE A 491 2.26 24.88 9.80
N LYS A 492 1.70 26.08 9.71
CA LYS A 492 2.21 27.11 8.80
C LYS A 492 3.13 28.01 9.60
N THR A 493 4.36 27.56 9.81
CA THR A 493 5.45 28.39 10.33
C THR A 493 6.53 28.51 9.27
N GLU A 494 6.74 29.79 8.88
CA GLU A 494 7.95 30.45 8.34
C GLU A 494 8.66 29.91 7.09
#